data_AF-A0A967YXZ2-F1
#
_entry.id   AF-A0A967YXZ2-F1
#
_cell.length_a   1.000
_cell.length_b   1.000
_cell.length_c   1.000
_cell.angle_alpha   90.00
_cell.angle_beta   90.00
_cell.angle_gamma   90.00
#
_symmetry.space_group_name_H-M   'P 1'
#
loop_
_entity.id
_entity.type
_entity.pdbx_description
1 polymer ?
#
loop_
_entity_poly.entity_id
_entity_poly.type
_entity_poly.pdbx_seq_one_letter_code
_entity_poly.pdbx_strand_id
1 'polypeptide(L)'
;MNERLRVNKYSEAISSIEMMAEQSDYLNSDPYQWKWFVISLHNALQCFMVLSLHKLNPLPILKKDDAKRWLKAYHDEGANKLSDYKMDYFLNLYKKIKNQDKGRYNLKVGFYQPKDTEDWSVENLNE
;
A
#
# COMPACT_ATOMS: atom_id res chain seq x y z
N MET A 1 10.46 -3.62 29.66
CA MET A 1 10.26 -4.70 28.65
C MET A 1 10.20 -4.00 27.31
N ASN A 2 11.22 -4.13 26.46
CA ASN A 2 11.28 -3.42 25.18
C ASN A 2 10.34 -4.13 24.19
N GLU A 3 9.08 -3.69 24.16
CA GLU A 3 8.11 -4.14 23.19
C GLU A 3 8.58 -3.66 21.81
N ARG A 4 9.05 -4.61 20.98
CA ARG A 4 9.41 -4.30 19.59
C ARG A 4 8.11 -4.03 18.85
N LEU A 5 8.04 -2.90 18.16
CA LEU A 5 6.93 -2.51 17.29
C LEU A 5 6.68 -3.65 16.28
N ARG A 6 5.60 -4.40 16.48
CA ARG A 6 5.17 -5.42 15.53
C ARG A 6 4.27 -4.75 14.50
N VAL A 7 4.90 -4.30 13.43
CA VAL A 7 4.25 -3.64 12.29
C VAL A 7 3.40 -4.68 11.53
N ASN A 8 2.08 -4.60 11.65
CA ASN A 8 1.12 -5.35 10.83
C ASN A 8 0.45 -4.38 9.85
N LYS A 9 0.33 -4.77 8.57
CA LYS A 9 -0.31 -3.95 7.53
C LYS A 9 -1.71 -3.45 7.92
N TYR A 10 -2.47 -4.23 8.68
CA TYR A 10 -3.77 -3.82 9.22
C TYR A 10 -3.65 -2.78 10.33
N SER A 11 -2.72 -2.96 11.29
CA SER A 11 -2.51 -1.98 12.35
C SER A 11 -1.94 -0.68 11.79
N GLU A 12 -1.05 -0.74 10.81
CA GLU A 12 -0.50 0.46 10.15
C GLU A 12 -1.57 1.26 9.42
N ALA A 13 -2.50 0.58 8.72
CA ALA A 13 -3.62 1.26 8.06
C ALA A 13 -4.50 2.00 9.07
N ILE A 14 -4.85 1.33 10.18
CA ILE A 14 -5.69 1.89 11.24
C ILE A 14 -4.98 3.05 11.94
N SER A 15 -3.75 2.84 12.41
CA SER A 15 -2.97 3.87 13.12
C SER A 15 -2.67 5.09 12.23
N SER A 16 -2.54 4.91 10.92
CA SER A 16 -2.40 6.04 9.99
C SER A 16 -3.70 6.85 9.85
N ILE A 17 -4.86 6.20 9.89
CA ILE A 17 -6.16 6.90 9.94
C ILE A 17 -6.32 7.64 11.27
N GLU A 18 -5.97 6.99 12.38
CA GLU A 18 -6.04 7.60 13.72
C GLU A 18 -5.15 8.85 13.78
N MET A 19 -3.91 8.75 13.29
CA MET A 19 -3.00 9.90 13.20
C MET A 19 -3.57 11.00 12.30
N MET A 20 -4.14 10.66 11.15
CA MET A 20 -4.80 11.64 10.28
C MET A 20 -5.95 12.36 11.00
N ALA A 21 -6.78 11.62 11.76
CA ALA A 21 -7.88 12.18 12.53
C ALA A 21 -7.37 13.10 13.65
N GLU A 22 -6.34 12.69 14.40
CA GLU A 22 -5.71 13.52 15.43
C GLU A 22 -5.18 14.85 14.85
N GLN A 23 -4.51 14.81 13.70
CA GLN A 23 -4.02 16.04 13.08
C GLN A 23 -5.16 16.93 12.56
N SER A 24 -6.31 16.35 12.23
CA SER A 24 -7.47 17.10 11.73
C SER A 24 -8.00 18.12 12.74
N ASP A 25 -7.88 17.84 14.04
CA ASP A 25 -8.33 18.71 15.13
C ASP A 25 -7.51 20.02 15.20
N TYR A 26 -6.28 20.00 14.67
CA TYR A 26 -5.34 21.10 14.78
C TYR A 26 -5.12 21.88 13.49
N LEU A 27 -5.73 21.48 12.36
CA LEU A 27 -5.48 22.09 11.03
C LEU A 27 -5.82 23.58 10.97
N ASN A 28 -6.80 24.04 11.76
CA ASN A 28 -7.21 25.44 11.81
C ASN A 28 -6.31 26.29 12.71
N SER A 29 -5.66 25.68 13.71
CA SER A 29 -4.84 26.37 14.71
C SER A 29 -3.35 26.36 14.39
N ASP A 30 -2.88 25.34 13.67
CA ASP A 30 -1.47 25.14 13.37
C ASP A 30 -1.28 24.65 11.92
N PRO A 31 -0.88 25.54 11.00
CA PRO A 31 -0.66 25.19 9.59
C PRO A 31 0.39 24.09 9.38
N TYR A 32 1.30 23.86 10.32
CA TYR A 32 2.29 22.78 10.19
C TYR A 32 1.68 21.39 10.26
N GLN A 33 0.48 21.26 10.83
CA GLN A 33 -0.21 19.96 10.95
C GLN A 33 -0.72 19.43 9.62
N TRP A 34 -0.90 20.30 8.61
CA TRP A 34 -1.23 19.86 7.25
C TRP A 34 -0.22 18.87 6.69
N LYS A 35 1.07 19.06 6.99
CA LYS A 35 2.11 18.12 6.54
C LYS A 35 1.87 16.73 7.13
N TRP A 36 1.62 16.64 8.43
CA TRP A 36 1.42 15.37 9.11
C TRP A 36 0.09 14.72 8.75
N PHE A 37 -0.95 15.53 8.51
CA PHE A 37 -2.22 15.07 7.96
C PHE A 37 -2.04 14.40 6.60
N VAL A 38 -1.36 15.07 5.66
CA VAL A 38 -1.09 14.56 4.30
C VAL A 38 -0.24 13.29 4.34
N ILE A 39 0.83 13.26 5.16
CA ILE A 39 1.68 12.07 5.31
C ILE A 39 0.86 10.88 5.85
N SER A 40 0.01 11.13 6.84
CA SER A 40 -0.81 10.08 7.45
C SER A 40 -1.86 9.54 6.48
N LEU A 41 -2.50 10.42 5.72
CA LEU A 41 -3.44 10.05 4.66
C LEU A 41 -2.75 9.24 3.55
N HIS A 42 -1.57 9.66 3.10
CA HIS A 42 -0.77 8.93 2.10
C HIS A 42 -0.41 7.53 2.60
N ASN A 43 0.06 7.42 3.85
CA ASN A 43 0.41 6.14 4.45
C ASN A 43 -0.81 5.22 4.61
N ALA A 44 -1.93 5.74 5.10
CA ALA A 44 -3.17 5.00 5.24
C ALA A 44 -3.61 4.41 3.88
N LEU A 45 -3.67 5.25 2.84
CA LEU A 45 -4.08 4.82 1.52
C LEU A 45 -3.10 3.81 0.93
N GLN A 46 -1.78 4.01 1.10
CA GLN A 46 -0.77 3.04 0.68
C GLN A 46 -0.97 1.68 1.36
N CYS A 47 -1.25 1.67 2.66
CA CYS A 47 -1.53 0.44 3.41
C CYS A 47 -2.77 -0.27 2.88
N PHE A 48 -3.85 0.43 2.54
CA PHE A 48 -5.02 -0.17 1.91
C PHE A 48 -4.74 -0.72 0.50
N MET A 49 -3.92 -0.04 -0.30
CA MET A 49 -3.46 -0.58 -1.59
C MET A 49 -2.68 -1.89 -1.38
N VAL A 50 -1.82 -1.95 -0.36
CA VAL A 50 -1.12 -3.19 -0.01
C VAL A 50 -2.09 -4.27 0.43
N LEU A 51 -3.05 -3.97 1.32
CA LEU A 51 -4.02 -4.96 1.81
C LEU A 51 -4.88 -5.53 0.68
N SER A 52 -5.32 -4.70 -0.26
CA SER A 52 -6.13 -5.16 -1.41
C SER A 52 -5.35 -6.04 -2.39
N LEU A 53 -4.05 -5.77 -2.56
CA LEU A 53 -3.15 -6.52 -3.44
C LEU A 53 -2.57 -7.77 -2.77
N HIS A 54 -2.29 -7.71 -1.47
CA HIS A 54 -1.61 -8.73 -0.68
C HIS A 54 -2.60 -9.79 -0.18
N LYS A 55 -3.11 -10.60 -1.11
CA LYS A 55 -4.00 -11.73 -0.82
C LYS A 55 -3.20 -12.95 -0.37
N LEU A 56 -2.78 -13.79 -1.32
CA LEU A 56 -2.13 -15.08 -1.04
C LEU A 56 -0.60 -15.00 -1.04
N ASN A 57 0.00 -13.99 -1.68
CA ASN A 57 1.44 -13.85 -1.81
C ASN A 57 1.84 -12.38 -2.04
N PRO A 58 3.12 -12.02 -1.82
CA PRO A 58 3.62 -10.65 -1.96
C PRO A 58 3.80 -10.18 -3.41
N LEU A 59 3.76 -11.05 -4.43
CA LEU A 59 4.08 -10.67 -5.81
C LEU A 59 3.35 -9.43 -6.32
N PRO A 60 2.04 -9.23 -6.06
CA PRO A 60 1.32 -8.06 -6.55
C PRO A 60 1.84 -6.74 -5.98
N ILE A 61 2.39 -6.73 -4.77
CA ILE A 61 2.86 -5.50 -4.10
C ILE A 61 4.34 -5.19 -4.39
N LEU A 62 5.11 -6.12 -4.96
CA LEU A 62 6.54 -5.93 -5.21
C LEU A 62 6.82 -5.15 -6.48
N LYS A 63 7.97 -4.47 -6.52
CA LYS A 63 8.53 -3.96 -7.78
C LYS A 63 8.74 -5.12 -8.77
N LYS A 64 8.71 -4.81 -10.07
CA LYS A 64 8.80 -5.83 -11.13
C LYS A 64 10.03 -6.75 -11.00
N ASP A 65 11.20 -6.18 -10.72
CA ASP A 65 12.43 -6.97 -10.59
C ASP A 65 12.50 -7.75 -9.27
N ASP A 66 11.99 -7.17 -8.19
CA ASP A 66 11.78 -7.85 -6.92
C ASP A 66 10.83 -9.06 -7.06
N ALA A 67 9.72 -8.90 -7.78
CA ALA A 67 8.76 -9.97 -8.04
C ALA A 67 9.40 -11.12 -8.83
N LYS A 68 10.25 -10.83 -9.83
CA LYS A 68 11.00 -11.86 -10.58
C LYS A 68 11.99 -12.60 -9.69
N ARG A 69 12.74 -11.88 -8.85
CA ARG A 69 13.66 -12.47 -7.89
C ARG A 69 12.93 -13.35 -6.88
N TRP A 70 11.78 -12.88 -6.38
CA TRP A 70 10.92 -13.65 -5.48
C TRP A 70 10.48 -14.96 -6.13
N LEU A 71 9.99 -14.89 -7.36
CA LEU A 71 9.51 -16.06 -8.09
C LEU A 71 10.64 -17.07 -8.35
N LYS A 72 11.82 -16.58 -8.76
CA LYS A 72 13.00 -17.43 -8.95
C LYS A 72 13.42 -18.12 -7.66
N ALA A 73 13.54 -17.37 -6.55
CA ALA A 73 13.92 -17.94 -5.26
C ALA A 73 12.91 -18.98 -4.77
N TYR A 74 11.61 -18.70 -4.95
CA TYR A 74 10.53 -19.63 -4.61
C TYR A 74 10.64 -20.97 -5.37
N HIS A 75 10.98 -20.93 -6.66
CA HIS A 75 11.12 -22.14 -7.49
C HIS A 75 12.45 -22.89 -7.27
N ASP A 76 13.56 -22.17 -7.18
CA ASP A 76 14.91 -22.75 -7.29
C ASP A 76 15.54 -23.07 -5.93
N GLU A 77 15.23 -22.29 -4.89
CA GLU A 77 16.02 -22.28 -3.63
C GLU A 77 15.19 -22.60 -2.38
N GLY A 78 13.88 -22.77 -2.53
CA GLY A 78 12.93 -22.97 -1.42
C GLY A 78 12.66 -21.67 -0.63
N ALA A 79 11.54 -21.62 0.08
CA ALA A 79 11.03 -20.41 0.73
C ALA A 79 11.95 -19.78 1.81
N ASN A 80 13.02 -20.48 2.21
CA ASN A 80 13.91 -20.07 3.31
C ASN A 80 14.96 -19.00 2.93
N LYS A 81 15.00 -18.56 1.66
CA LYS A 81 15.96 -17.58 1.16
C LYS A 81 15.32 -16.35 0.50
N LEU A 82 14.08 -16.07 0.89
CA LEU A 82 13.34 -14.90 0.44
C LEU A 82 14.04 -13.63 0.96
N SER A 83 14.69 -12.90 0.05
CA SER A 83 15.48 -11.70 0.35
C SER A 83 14.63 -10.47 0.68
N ASP A 84 15.29 -9.35 0.99
CA ASP A 84 14.67 -8.04 1.24
C ASP A 84 13.97 -7.48 -0.02
N TYR A 85 12.76 -7.95 -0.30
CA TYR A 85 11.98 -7.49 -1.44
C TYR A 85 11.35 -6.13 -1.17
N LYS A 86 11.50 -5.22 -2.13
CA LYS A 86 10.93 -3.88 -2.02
C LYS A 86 9.51 -3.81 -2.56
N MET A 87 8.63 -3.25 -1.75
CA MET A 87 7.31 -2.80 -2.18
C MET A 87 7.44 -1.79 -3.31
N ASP A 88 6.47 -1.82 -4.21
CA ASP A 88 6.38 -0.86 -5.32
C ASP A 88 6.05 0.56 -4.82
N TYR A 89 6.26 1.53 -5.69
CA TYR A 89 5.93 2.93 -5.42
C TYR A 89 4.42 3.12 -5.34
N PHE A 90 3.99 4.14 -4.58
CA PHE A 90 2.58 4.47 -4.33
C PHE A 90 1.71 4.46 -5.60
N LEU A 91 2.08 5.25 -6.62
CA LEU A 91 1.33 5.32 -7.88
C LEU A 91 1.35 4.00 -8.67
N ASN A 92 2.38 3.17 -8.50
CA ASN A 92 2.43 1.85 -9.14
C ASN A 92 1.49 0.85 -8.43
N LEU A 93 1.43 0.90 -7.10
CA LEU A 93 0.42 0.14 -6.33
C LEU A 93 -0.99 0.56 -6.74
N TYR A 94 -1.22 1.87 -6.92
CA TYR A 94 -2.49 2.39 -7.40
C TYR A 94 -2.86 1.85 -8.79
N LYS A 95 -1.92 1.89 -9.74
CA LYS A 95 -2.11 1.28 -11.07
C LYS A 95 -2.42 -0.22 -10.99
N LYS A 96 -1.84 -0.92 -10.03
CA LYS A 96 -2.07 -2.36 -9.83
C LYS A 96 -3.44 -2.68 -9.25
N ILE A 97 -3.98 -1.88 -8.33
CA ILE A 97 -5.36 -2.09 -7.83
C ILE A 97 -6.41 -1.91 -8.93
N LYS A 98 -6.18 -0.96 -9.84
CA LYS A 98 -7.05 -0.71 -11.01
C LYS A 98 -6.97 -1.83 -12.05
N ASN A 99 -5.83 -2.50 -12.12
CA ASN A 99 -5.54 -3.57 -13.06
C ASN A 99 -5.46 -4.95 -12.40
N GLN A 100 -6.09 -5.14 -11.23
CA GLN A 100 -6.01 -6.39 -10.47
C GLN A 100 -6.77 -7.50 -11.18
N ASP A 101 -6.10 -8.08 -12.17
CA ASP A 101 -6.37 -9.34 -12.87
C ASP A 101 -7.53 -9.38 -13.88
N LYS A 102 -7.25 -8.88 -15.09
CA LYS A 102 -8.07 -9.12 -16.28
C LYS A 102 -7.94 -10.56 -16.86
N GLY A 103 -7.19 -11.50 -16.24
CA GLY A 103 -7.11 -12.84 -16.85
C GLY A 103 -6.23 -13.95 -16.23
N ARG A 104 -5.63 -13.83 -15.05
CA ARG A 104 -4.79 -14.90 -14.45
C ARG A 104 -5.58 -15.94 -13.66
N TYR A 105 -6.73 -15.59 -13.08
CA TYR A 105 -7.50 -16.53 -12.25
C TYR A 105 -8.98 -16.74 -12.63
N ASN A 106 -9.49 -16.09 -13.68
CA ASN A 106 -10.93 -16.19 -14.08
C ASN A 106 -11.91 -15.95 -12.92
N LEU A 107 -11.52 -15.14 -11.92
CA LEU A 107 -12.37 -14.82 -10.78
C LEU A 107 -13.18 -13.56 -11.14
N LYS A 108 -14.52 -13.65 -11.08
CA LYS A 108 -15.43 -12.51 -11.20
C LYS A 108 -15.42 -11.66 -9.92
N VAL A 109 -14.26 -11.19 -9.49
CA VAL A 109 -14.16 -10.17 -8.43
C VAL A 109 -14.21 -8.80 -9.10
N GLY A 110 -15.12 -7.94 -8.62
CA GLY A 110 -15.20 -6.56 -9.09
C GLY A 110 -13.88 -5.82 -8.86
N PHE A 111 -13.42 -5.10 -9.87
CA PHE A 111 -12.20 -4.29 -9.79
C PHE A 111 -12.52 -2.91 -9.20
N TYR A 112 -11.53 -2.28 -8.56
CA TYR A 112 -11.65 -0.86 -8.26
C TYR A 112 -11.64 -0.06 -9.57
N GLN A 113 -12.78 0.56 -9.89
CA GLN A 113 -12.94 1.48 -11.01
C GLN A 113 -13.02 2.89 -10.42
N PRO A 114 -11.94 3.67 -10.46
CA PRO A 114 -11.97 5.01 -9.90
C PRO A 114 -12.89 5.91 -10.71
N LYS A 115 -13.42 6.94 -10.07
CA LYS A 115 -13.95 8.12 -10.76
C LYS A 115 -12.79 9.02 -11.19
N ASP A 116 -13.00 9.86 -12.21
CA ASP A 116 -11.98 10.81 -12.68
C ASP A 116 -11.44 11.70 -11.55
N THR A 117 -12.30 12.08 -10.60
CA THR A 117 -11.92 12.86 -9.41
C THR A 117 -10.98 12.10 -8.48
N GLU A 118 -11.10 10.77 -8.40
CA GLU A 118 -10.30 9.92 -7.52
C GLU A 118 -8.90 9.71 -8.10
N ASP A 119 -8.77 9.58 -9.42
CA ASP A 119 -7.45 9.56 -10.08
C ASP A 119 -6.68 10.86 -9.81
N TRP A 120 -7.34 12.02 -9.99
CA TRP A 120 -6.74 13.31 -9.68
C TRP A 120 -6.33 13.41 -8.20
N SER A 121 -7.20 13.03 -7.26
CA SER A 121 -6.89 13.11 -5.82
C SER A 121 -5.70 12.23 -5.42
N VAL A 122 -5.60 11.01 -5.97
CA VAL A 122 -4.50 10.10 -5.65
C VAL A 122 -3.17 10.59 -6.24
N GLU A 123 -3.19 11.19 -7.43
CA GLU A 123 -2.00 11.79 -8.03
C GLU A 123 -1.50 12.99 -7.22
N ASN A 124 -2.39 13.91 -6.84
CA ASN A 124 -2.03 15.09 -6.03
C ASN A 124 -1.56 14.72 -4.61
N LEU A 125 -2.08 13.64 -4.03
CA LEU A 125 -1.64 13.18 -2.71
C LEU A 125 -0.17 12.72 -2.70
N ASN A 126 0.40 12.38 -3.87
CA ASN A 126 1.77 11.89 -4.00
C ASN A 126 2.80 12.99 -4.30
N GLU A 127 2.37 14.24 -4.51
CA GLU A 127 3.25 15.40 -4.74
C GLU A 127 3.71 16.04 -3.42
#